data_AF-A0A7W4EYW8-F1
#
_entry.id   AF-A0A7W4EYW8-F1
#
_cell.length_a   1.000
_cell.length_b   1.000
_cell.length_c   1.000
_cell.angle_alpha   90.00
_cell.angle_beta   90.00
_cell.angle_gamma   90.00
#
_symmetry.space_group_name_H-M   'P 1'
#
loop_
_entity.id
_entity.type
_entity.pdbx_description
1 polymer ?
#
loop_
_entity_poly.entity_id
_entity_poly.type
_entity_poly.pdbx_seq_one_letter_code
_entity_poly.pdbx_strand_id
1 'polypeptide(L)'
;MPAIFLFLLFIIIIIHVSISKSKNIKYNLKNIDSIPYKLLLKKENIKCSACMATFNKNNIKGYNFTKADLFFFENAFLIAGHFSFFKQKIYTTIIIITKKGDIYRQFFPFATITDYKQFNPNSFNGDVYIEYGEMAFNSVHVTLRLKGISDEEKKLISFE
;
A
#
# COMPACT_ATOMS: atom_id res chain seq x y z
N MET A 1 21.49 -23.00 -25.48
CA MET A 1 22.26 -22.06 -24.66
C MET A 1 21.76 -20.60 -24.69
N PRO A 2 21.45 -19.95 -25.83
CA PRO A 2 21.05 -18.53 -25.82
C PRO A 2 19.72 -18.27 -25.10
N ALA A 3 18.76 -19.20 -25.16
CA ALA A 3 17.47 -19.09 -24.47
C ALA A 3 17.60 -19.04 -22.94
N ILE A 4 18.53 -19.83 -22.35
CA ILE A 4 18.76 -19.83 -20.90
C ILE A 4 19.39 -18.50 -20.46
N PHE A 5 20.35 -17.99 -21.23
CA PHE A 5 20.96 -16.69 -20.98
C PHE A 5 19.94 -15.55 -21.06
N LEU A 6 19.09 -15.53 -22.10
CA LEU A 6 18.03 -14.53 -22.24
C LEU A 6 17.00 -14.61 -21.11
N PHE A 7 16.64 -15.82 -20.68
CA PHE A 7 15.74 -16.04 -19.56
C PHE A 7 16.33 -15.52 -18.23
N LEU A 8 17.60 -15.81 -17.96
CA LEU A 8 18.30 -15.28 -16.78
C LEU A 8 18.40 -13.75 -16.81
N LEU A 9 18.72 -13.17 -17.97
CA LEU A 9 18.75 -11.72 -18.14
C LEU A 9 17.38 -11.09 -17.85
N PHE A 10 16.30 -11.70 -18.35
CA PHE A 10 14.93 -11.26 -18.08
C PHE A 10 14.60 -11.29 -16.59
N ILE A 11 14.96 -12.36 -15.87
CA ILE A 11 14.78 -12.46 -14.42
C ILE A 11 15.55 -11.34 -13.71
N ILE A 12 16.81 -11.10 -14.08
CA ILE A 12 17.64 -10.04 -13.49
C ILE A 12 16.98 -8.67 -13.68
N ILE A 13 16.43 -8.39 -14.87
CA ILE A 13 15.72 -7.13 -15.14
C ILE A 13 14.49 -6.99 -14.23
N ILE A 14 13.67 -8.03 -14.10
CA ILE A 14 12.48 -8.00 -13.22
C ILE A 14 12.89 -7.74 -11.76
N ILE A 15 13.92 -8.43 -11.27
CA ILE A 15 14.43 -8.25 -9.92
C ILE A 15 14.96 -6.84 -9.72
N HIS A 16 15.73 -6.31 -10.67
CA HIS A 16 16.29 -4.97 -10.62
C HIS A 16 15.19 -3.90 -10.56
N VAL A 17 14.17 -3.99 -11.41
CA VAL A 17 13.02 -3.08 -11.42
C VAL A 17 12.28 -3.13 -10.08
N SER A 18 12.06 -4.32 -9.54
CA SER A 18 11.38 -4.50 -8.25
C SER A 18 12.17 -3.90 -7.08
N ILE A 19 13.49 -4.10 -7.06
CA ILE A 19 14.39 -3.51 -6.05
C ILE A 19 14.42 -1.99 -6.20
N SER A 20 14.51 -1.46 -7.42
CA SER A 20 14.52 -0.02 -7.69
C SER A 20 13.24 0.65 -7.18
N LYS A 21 12.07 0.06 -7.48
CA LYS A 21 10.78 0.50 -6.96
C LYS A 21 10.75 0.52 -5.42
N SER A 22 11.19 -0.57 -4.79
CA SER A 22 11.24 -0.66 -3.33
C SER A 22 12.19 0.37 -2.71
N LYS A 23 13.32 0.68 -3.36
CA LYS A 23 14.26 1.72 -2.89
C LYS A 23 13.62 3.10 -2.93
N ASN A 24 12.89 3.42 -4.00
CA ASN A 24 12.17 4.70 -4.13
C ASN A 24 11.09 4.85 -3.03
N ILE A 25 10.26 3.82 -2.83
CA ILE A 25 9.28 3.82 -1.72
C ILE A 25 9.98 4.01 -0.36
N LYS A 26 11.07 3.28 -0.11
CA LYS A 26 11.83 3.40 1.14
C LYS A 26 12.42 4.80 1.32
N TYR A 27 12.84 5.46 0.23
CA TYR A 27 13.32 6.84 0.27
C TYR A 27 12.18 7.80 0.64
N ASN A 28 11.00 7.70 0.01
CA ASN A 28 9.86 8.55 0.34
C ASN A 28 9.38 8.34 1.78
N LEU A 29 9.36 7.09 2.26
CA LEU A 29 9.01 6.77 3.65
C LEU A 29 10.03 7.27 4.69
N LYS A 30 11.29 7.53 4.31
CA LYS A 30 12.26 8.20 5.21
C LYS A 30 11.93 9.66 5.43
N ASN A 31 11.28 10.30 4.46
CA ASN A 31 10.90 11.72 4.51
C ASN A 31 9.47 11.90 5.03
N ILE A 32 8.92 10.89 5.71
CA ILE A 32 7.54 10.91 6.16
C ILE A 32 7.26 11.99 7.20
N ASP A 33 8.26 12.33 8.01
CA ASP A 33 8.18 13.38 9.03
C ASP A 33 8.21 14.80 8.42
N SER A 34 8.49 14.93 7.12
CA SER A 34 8.45 16.21 6.40
C SER A 34 7.06 16.57 5.88
N ILE A 35 6.08 15.67 6.03
CA ILE A 35 4.68 15.92 5.67
C ILE A 35 4.11 16.93 6.69
N PRO A 36 3.35 17.96 6.25
CA PRO A 36 2.86 19.02 7.14
C PRO A 36 1.76 18.58 8.11
N TYR A 37 1.51 17.28 8.24
CA TYR A 37 0.46 16.70 9.06
C TYR A 37 1.07 15.82 10.13
N LYS A 38 0.51 15.88 11.33
CA LYS A 38 1.03 15.13 12.48
C LYS A 38 0.86 13.62 12.27
N LEU A 39 1.97 12.88 12.38
CA LEU A 39 1.95 11.42 12.49
C LEU A 39 1.55 11.04 13.92
N LEU A 40 0.38 10.41 14.08
CA LEU A 40 -0.17 9.97 15.36
C LEU A 40 0.41 8.63 15.79
N LEU A 41 0.54 7.69 14.85
CA LEU A 41 1.01 6.34 15.12
C LEU A 41 1.69 5.74 13.89
N LYS A 42 2.70 4.91 14.14
CA LYS A 42 3.30 4.03 13.15
C LYS A 42 3.25 2.59 13.64
N LYS A 43 2.73 1.69 12.80
CA LYS A 43 2.64 0.26 13.10
C LYS A 43 3.29 -0.54 11.98
N GLU A 44 4.32 -1.31 12.30
CA GLU A 44 5.11 -2.02 11.28
C GLU A 44 4.76 -3.50 11.15
N ASN A 45 5.04 -4.07 9.98
CA ASN A 45 4.98 -5.51 9.69
C ASN A 45 3.61 -6.16 9.96
N ILE A 46 2.54 -5.43 9.72
CA ILE A 46 1.18 -5.92 9.92
C ILE A 46 0.80 -6.87 8.81
N LYS A 47 0.19 -8.02 9.17
CA LYS A 47 -0.33 -8.96 8.18
C LYS A 47 -1.46 -8.27 7.40
N CYS A 48 -1.31 -8.27 6.09
CA CYS A 48 -2.27 -7.69 5.17
C CYS A 48 -2.55 -8.68 4.04
N SER A 49 -3.80 -8.76 3.61
CA SER A 49 -4.15 -9.39 2.33
C SER A 49 -4.92 -8.40 1.48
N ALA A 50 -4.49 -8.24 0.23
CA ALA A 50 -5.20 -7.44 -0.76
C ALA A 50 -5.89 -8.37 -1.76
N CYS A 51 -7.19 -8.17 -1.95
CA CYS A 51 -7.96 -8.75 -3.03
C CYS A 51 -8.30 -7.64 -4.03
N MET A 52 -8.34 -7.99 -5.31
CA MET A 52 -8.61 -7.04 -6.38
C MET A 52 -9.63 -7.62 -7.34
N ALA A 53 -10.54 -6.77 -7.80
CA ALA A 53 -11.43 -7.06 -8.90
C ALA A 53 -11.35 -5.95 -9.94
N THR A 54 -11.14 -6.30 -11.20
CA THR A 54 -11.10 -5.37 -12.32
C THR A 54 -11.52 -6.06 -13.61
N PHE A 55 -12.12 -5.29 -14.52
CA PHE A 55 -12.41 -5.74 -15.88
C PHE A 55 -11.16 -5.75 -16.79
N ASN A 56 -10.05 -5.13 -16.35
CA ASN A 56 -8.82 -5.06 -17.14
C ASN A 56 -7.58 -5.42 -16.30
N LYS A 57 -6.97 -6.57 -16.61
CA LYS A 57 -5.79 -7.09 -15.91
C LYS A 57 -4.59 -6.14 -15.90
N ASN A 58 -4.49 -5.22 -16.88
CA ASN A 58 -3.39 -4.25 -16.93
C ASN A 58 -3.43 -3.22 -15.79
N ASN A 59 -4.59 -3.09 -15.12
CA ASN A 59 -4.77 -2.19 -13.98
C ASN A 59 -4.31 -2.82 -12.65
N ILE A 60 -4.04 -4.13 -12.62
CA ILE A 60 -3.57 -4.89 -11.45
C ILE A 60 -2.07 -4.61 -11.22
N LYS A 61 -1.71 -3.42 -10.76
CA LYS A 61 -0.30 -3.08 -10.50
C LYS A 61 -0.03 -2.80 -9.02
N GLY A 62 0.83 -3.63 -8.41
CA GLY A 62 1.48 -3.33 -7.12
C GLY A 62 0.75 -3.77 -5.86
N TYR A 63 -0.43 -4.38 -5.97
CA TYR A 63 -1.23 -4.84 -4.83
C TYR A 63 -0.93 -6.28 -4.39
N ASN A 64 0.11 -6.90 -4.96
CA ASN A 64 0.60 -8.17 -4.43
C ASN A 64 1.51 -7.82 -3.25
N PHE A 65 1.01 -7.94 -2.03
CA PHE A 65 1.79 -7.86 -0.79
C PHE A 65 1.08 -8.63 0.33
N THR A 66 1.87 -9.15 1.28
CA THR A 66 1.35 -9.94 2.41
C THR A 66 1.50 -9.24 3.76
N LYS A 67 2.22 -8.11 3.77
CA LYS A 67 2.42 -7.27 4.95
C LYS A 67 2.32 -5.80 4.59
N ALA A 68 2.03 -4.98 5.58
CA ALA A 68 2.02 -3.54 5.44
C ALA A 68 2.66 -2.86 6.66
N ASP A 69 3.32 -1.73 6.40
CA ASP A 69 3.58 -0.73 7.43
C ASP A 69 2.45 0.31 7.36
N LEU A 70 1.86 0.63 8.49
CA LEU A 70 0.71 1.52 8.64
C LEU A 70 1.15 2.81 9.32
N PHE A 71 0.67 3.92 8.79
CA PHE A 71 0.97 5.26 9.29
C PHE A 71 -0.34 6.03 9.41
N PHE A 72 -0.62 6.44 10.63
CA PHE A 72 -1.85 7.12 11.00
C PHE A 72 -1.52 8.59 11.15
N PHE A 73 -1.99 9.41 10.22
CA PHE A 73 -1.92 10.86 10.31
C PHE A 73 -3.24 11.41 10.82
N GLU A 74 -3.22 12.64 11.32
CA GLU A 74 -4.45 13.33 11.73
C GLU A 74 -5.50 13.48 10.62
N ASN A 75 -5.10 13.40 9.34
CA ASN A 75 -5.98 13.60 8.18
C ASN A 75 -5.81 12.54 7.07
N ALA A 76 -5.05 11.47 7.34
CA ALA A 76 -4.78 10.45 6.34
C ALA A 76 -4.41 9.11 6.98
N PHE A 77 -4.71 8.04 6.25
CA PHE A 77 -4.22 6.72 6.56
C PHE A 77 -3.36 6.19 5.43
N LEU A 78 -2.06 5.98 5.71
CA LEU A 78 -1.08 5.51 4.73
C LEU A 78 -0.73 4.05 5.00
N ILE A 79 -0.78 3.25 3.94
CA ILE A 79 -0.53 1.81 3.93
C ILE A 79 0.61 1.53 2.95
N ALA A 80 1.78 1.17 3.46
CA ALA A 80 2.93 0.79 2.66
C ALA A 80 3.00 -0.74 2.54
N GLY A 81 2.50 -1.27 1.43
CA GLY A 81 2.48 -2.71 1.15
C GLY A 81 3.88 -3.25 0.86
N HIS A 82 4.22 -4.38 1.46
CA HIS A 82 5.52 -5.04 1.27
C HIS A 82 5.46 -6.56 1.45
N PHE A 83 6.51 -7.21 0.96
CA PHE A 83 6.87 -8.58 1.36
C PHE A 83 8.10 -8.53 2.29
N SER A 84 8.25 -9.55 3.13
CA SER A 84 9.51 -9.79 3.83
C SER A 84 10.30 -10.83 3.05
N PHE A 85 11.50 -10.46 2.58
CA PHE A 85 12.46 -11.42 2.04
C PHE A 85 13.70 -11.42 2.94
N PHE A 86 13.94 -12.53 3.64
CA PHE A 86 14.85 -12.59 4.78
C PHE A 86 14.56 -11.45 5.79
N LYS A 87 15.56 -10.59 6.06
CA LYS A 87 15.47 -9.45 6.98
C LYS A 87 15.13 -8.12 6.27
N GLN A 88 14.86 -8.14 4.97
CA GLN A 88 14.58 -6.93 4.20
C GLN A 88 13.10 -6.82 3.83
N LYS A 89 12.56 -5.60 3.92
CA LYS A 89 11.24 -5.24 3.40
C LYS A 89 11.37 -4.86 1.93
N ILE A 90 10.67 -5.58 1.06
CA ILE A 90 10.54 -5.23 -0.36
C ILE A 90 9.18 -4.57 -0.54
N TYR A 91 9.18 -3.24 -0.58
CA TYR A 91 7.97 -2.44 -0.74
C TYR A 91 7.47 -2.51 -2.18
N THR A 92 6.17 -2.69 -2.32
CA THR A 92 5.51 -2.88 -3.61
C THR A 92 4.58 -1.74 -3.97
N THR A 93 3.96 -1.09 -2.99
CA THR A 93 3.05 0.03 -3.20
C THR A 93 2.91 0.91 -1.95
N ILE A 94 2.43 2.13 -2.16
CA ILE A 94 1.93 3.03 -1.11
C ILE A 94 0.50 3.36 -1.47
N ILE A 95 -0.42 3.15 -0.53
CA ILE A 95 -1.82 3.53 -0.65
C ILE A 95 -2.08 4.59 0.41
N ILE A 96 -2.67 5.72 0.03
CA ILE A 96 -2.97 6.83 0.93
C ILE A 96 -4.47 7.11 0.82
N ILE A 97 -5.15 6.98 1.95
CA ILE A 97 -6.57 7.26 2.07
C ILE A 97 -6.70 8.63 2.72
N THR A 98 -7.15 9.62 1.95
CA THR A 98 -7.25 11.01 2.40
C THR A 98 -8.08 11.85 1.44
N LYS A 99 -8.70 12.91 1.96
CA LYS A 99 -9.29 14.00 1.18
C LYS A 99 -8.26 15.05 0.71
N LYS A 100 -7.04 15.05 1.28
CA LYS A 100 -5.97 16.04 1.01
C LYS A 100 -4.93 15.51 0.02
N GLY A 101 -5.40 14.86 -1.05
CA GLY A 101 -4.55 14.11 -1.96
C GLY A 101 -3.41 14.92 -2.60
N ASP A 102 -3.64 16.20 -2.93
CA ASP A 102 -2.65 17.04 -3.60
C ASP A 102 -1.38 17.28 -2.78
N ILE A 103 -1.51 17.36 -1.45
CA ILE A 103 -0.36 17.50 -0.56
C ILE A 103 0.45 16.21 -0.57
N TYR A 104 -0.21 15.06 -0.40
CA TYR A 104 0.46 13.77 -0.37
C TYR A 104 1.10 13.37 -1.71
N ARG A 105 0.58 13.86 -2.87
CA ARG A 105 1.22 13.63 -4.19
C ARG A 105 2.63 14.21 -4.27
N GLN A 106 2.91 15.31 -3.58
CA GLN A 106 4.24 15.94 -3.60
C GLN A 106 5.29 15.06 -2.93
N PHE A 107 4.91 14.34 -1.87
CA PHE A 107 5.80 13.44 -1.12
C PHE A 107 5.78 12.01 -1.67
N PHE A 108 4.66 11.59 -2.26
CA PHE A 108 4.47 10.25 -2.80
C PHE A 108 3.87 10.28 -4.21
N PRO A 109 4.65 10.70 -5.23
CA PRO A 109 4.15 10.89 -6.60
C PRO A 109 3.64 9.60 -7.26
N PHE A 110 4.07 8.43 -6.76
CA PHE A 110 3.67 7.12 -7.27
C PHE A 110 2.71 6.36 -6.34
N ALA A 111 2.21 7.01 -5.28
CA ALA A 111 1.22 6.39 -4.40
C ALA A 111 -0.15 6.33 -5.07
N THR A 112 -0.90 5.27 -4.78
CA THR A 112 -2.34 5.25 -5.01
C THR A 112 -2.98 6.14 -3.95
N ILE A 113 -3.45 7.31 -4.36
CA ILE A 113 -4.18 8.22 -3.49
C ILE A 113 -5.66 8.10 -3.83
N THR A 114 -6.46 7.83 -2.81
CA THR A 114 -7.88 7.55 -2.97
C THR A 114 -8.65 8.10 -1.79
N ASP A 115 -9.93 8.34 -2.00
CA ASP A 115 -10.88 8.32 -0.90
C ASP A 115 -11.32 6.87 -0.64
N TYR A 116 -11.77 6.57 0.57
CA TYR A 116 -12.34 5.25 0.86
C TYR A 116 -13.78 5.21 0.37
N LYS A 117 -14.19 4.07 -0.20
CA LYS A 117 -15.60 3.84 -0.53
C LYS A 117 -16.33 3.20 0.64
N GLN A 118 -15.68 2.22 1.26
CA GLN A 118 -16.22 1.52 2.40
C GLN A 118 -15.09 1.22 3.37
N PHE A 119 -15.32 1.52 4.64
CA PHE A 119 -14.40 1.22 5.72
C PHE A 119 -15.15 0.44 6.79
N ASN A 120 -14.74 -0.81 7.04
CA ASN A 120 -15.29 -1.63 8.10
C ASN A 120 -14.18 -1.97 9.11
N PRO A 121 -14.07 -1.20 10.19
CA PRO A 121 -13.05 -1.43 11.22
C PRO A 121 -13.34 -2.67 12.09
N ASN A 122 -14.57 -3.19 12.08
CA ASN A 122 -15.03 -4.26 12.96
C ASN A 122 -15.54 -5.48 12.17
N SER A 123 -14.76 -5.90 11.17
CA SER A 123 -15.10 -7.08 10.39
C SER A 123 -14.82 -8.38 11.15
N PHE A 124 -15.11 -9.52 10.51
CA PHE A 124 -14.97 -10.85 11.10
C PHE A 124 -13.57 -11.06 11.69
N ASN A 125 -13.52 -11.57 12.93
CA ASN A 125 -12.31 -11.73 13.76
C ASN A 125 -11.59 -10.45 14.19
N GLY A 126 -12.25 -9.28 14.14
CA GLY A 126 -11.67 -8.01 14.58
C GLY A 126 -10.70 -7.39 13.56
N ASP A 127 -10.68 -7.91 12.33
CA ASP A 127 -9.88 -7.38 11.24
C ASP A 127 -10.49 -6.10 10.66
N VAL A 128 -9.63 -5.23 10.13
CA VAL A 128 -10.05 -4.00 9.45
C VAL A 128 -10.12 -4.25 7.95
N TYR A 129 -11.28 -4.00 7.35
CA TYR A 129 -11.47 -4.09 5.91
C TYR A 129 -11.63 -2.70 5.30
N ILE A 130 -10.95 -2.49 4.19
CA ILE A 130 -10.95 -1.22 3.48
C ILE A 130 -11.22 -1.51 2.02
N GLU A 131 -12.25 -0.88 1.47
CA GLU A 131 -12.59 -0.96 0.06
C GLU A 131 -12.49 0.42 -0.58
N TYR A 132 -11.84 0.46 -1.74
CA TYR A 132 -11.70 1.67 -2.53
C TYR A 132 -11.61 1.35 -4.02
N GLY A 133 -11.79 2.39 -4.84
CA GLY A 133 -11.90 2.28 -6.29
C GLY A 133 -13.25 1.73 -6.74
N GLU A 134 -13.43 1.59 -8.05
CA GLU A 134 -14.67 1.09 -8.63
C GLU A 134 -14.40 -0.11 -9.52
N MET A 135 -15.38 -0.99 -9.69
CA MET A 135 -15.32 -2.02 -10.72
C MET A 135 -15.75 -1.39 -12.06
N ALA A 136 -14.80 -0.83 -12.80
CA ALA A 136 -15.02 -0.28 -14.13
C ALA A 136 -13.87 -0.66 -15.08
N PHE A 137 -14.05 -0.42 -16.38
CA PHE A 137 -13.10 -0.84 -17.41
C PHE A 137 -11.67 -0.30 -17.20
N ASN A 138 -11.58 0.92 -16.66
CA ASN A 138 -10.32 1.63 -16.42
C ASN A 138 -9.98 1.77 -14.93
N SER A 139 -10.64 1.02 -14.05
CA SER A 139 -10.41 1.09 -12.59
C SER A 139 -10.27 -0.29 -11.97
N VAL A 140 -9.81 -0.30 -10.72
CA VAL A 140 -9.68 -1.51 -9.89
C VAL A 140 -10.46 -1.28 -8.61
N HIS A 141 -11.32 -2.23 -8.29
CA HIS A 141 -11.86 -2.36 -6.95
C HIS A 141 -10.84 -3.12 -6.11
N VAL A 142 -10.40 -2.53 -5.00
CA VAL A 142 -9.42 -3.14 -4.10
C VAL A 142 -10.04 -3.29 -2.73
N THR A 143 -9.99 -4.51 -2.21
CA THR A 143 -10.34 -4.84 -0.83
C THR A 143 -9.06 -5.18 -0.07
N LEU A 144 -8.72 -4.39 0.94
CA LEU A 144 -7.63 -4.67 1.87
C LEU A 144 -8.20 -5.24 3.16
N ARG A 145 -7.52 -6.24 3.71
CA ARG A 145 -7.79 -6.80 5.03
C ARG A 145 -6.53 -6.69 5.88
N LEU A 146 -6.58 -5.86 6.91
CA LEU A 146 -5.52 -5.62 7.89
C LEU A 146 -5.84 -6.39 9.17
N LYS A 147 -4.88 -7.15 9.69
CA LYS A 147 -5.06 -7.98 10.89
C LYS A 147 -4.34 -7.40 12.10
N GLY A 148 -4.90 -7.58 13.30
CA GLY A 148 -4.23 -7.20 14.54
C GLY A 148 -4.14 -5.68 14.77
N ILE A 149 -5.18 -4.96 14.33
CA ILE A 149 -5.39 -3.55 14.65
C ILE A 149 -6.25 -3.49 15.92
N SER A 150 -5.77 -2.80 16.96
CA SER A 150 -6.53 -2.67 18.23
C SER A 150 -7.71 -1.71 18.07
N ASP A 151 -8.64 -1.74 19.02
CA ASP A 151 -9.80 -0.86 18.97
C ASP A 151 -9.45 0.62 19.13
N GLU A 152 -8.36 0.95 19.83
CA GLU A 152 -7.81 2.30 19.91
C GLU A 152 -7.22 2.74 18.56
N GLU A 153 -6.49 1.85 17.89
CA GLU A 153 -5.88 2.15 16.59
C GLU A 153 -6.93 2.33 15.49
N LYS A 154 -8.02 1.55 15.54
CA LYS A 154 -9.16 1.72 14.62
C LYS A 154 -9.77 3.11 14.71
N LYS A 155 -9.83 3.71 15.90
CA LYS A 155 -10.35 5.08 16.09
C LYS A 155 -9.46 6.16 15.48
N LEU A 156 -8.17 5.87 15.29
CA LEU A 156 -7.25 6.76 14.58
C LEU A 156 -7.45 6.74 13.07
N ILE A 157 -8.16 5.73 12.55
CA ILE A 157 -8.58 5.67 11.15
C ILE A 157 -9.89 6.46 11.02
N SER A 158 -9.76 7.77 11.17
CA SER A 158 -10.84 8.76 11.03
C SER A 158 -10.53 9.66 9.84
N PHE A 159 -11.53 9.95 9.03
CA PHE A 159 -11.37 10.63 7.74
C PHE A 159 -12.27 11.87 7.60
N GLU A 160 -12.57 12.53 8.72
CA GLU A 160 -13.35 13.78 8.73
C GLU A 160 -12.67 14.90 7.93
#